data_AF-A0A1H6BI05-F1
#
_entry.id   AF-A0A1H6BI05-F1
#
_cell.length_a   1.000
_cell.length_b   1.000
_cell.length_c   1.000
_cell.angle_alpha   90.00
_cell.angle_beta   90.00
_cell.angle_gamma   90.00
#
_symmetry.space_group_name_H-M   'P 1'
#
loop_
_entity.id
_entity.type
_entity.pdbx_description
1 polymer ?
#
loop_
_entity_poly.entity_id
_entity_poly.type
_entity_poly.pdbx_seq_one_letter_code
_entity_poly.pdbx_strand_id
1 'polypeptide(L)'
;MDMDAFFASVEQLTRPTIRGRPVLVGGLGPRGTVAGASYEAREYGARSAMSMAEARRRCPVAVVLPPRFRAYQLVSQRVLGIVREVSDIVEQVSVDEAFLEPAELADAPTERVEHFATQLRARVQREVGVTASIGAGPGKQLAKIASDLAKPDGMLVVPAEEQLELLSALPVRKMWGIGPVTESKLHRIGVHTIGELADLHLGDVVSLLGQAHGTELHRLAHGIDERPVAERAEAKQVSAETTFDVDITDRAELQSEVLGVAESAHRRLVSSGRAARTVTLKVRDSDFTTISRAETFASATSDFGALSAAARRLLPIAVPPGTPVRLVGVSYSGLATSEQEPLFGNPADEHDPAEPAPQPASRPDPEPEVRQWRAGDDVAHAEFGHGWVQGAGHGRVTVRFETAATGRGVAKTFAIDDPLLSAADPADSLGW
;
A
#
# COMPACT_ATOMS: atom_id res chain seq x y z
N MET A 1 -8.68 -14.55 -3.47
CA MET A 1 -7.27 -14.99 -3.41
C MET A 1 -6.46 -13.89 -2.77
N ASP A 2 -5.53 -14.23 -1.88
CA ASP A 2 -4.68 -13.29 -1.13
C ASP A 2 -3.24 -13.83 -1.06
N MET A 3 -2.25 -13.04 -1.51
CA MET A 3 -0.84 -13.44 -1.47
C MET A 3 -0.27 -13.36 -0.06
N ASP A 4 0.38 -14.43 0.33
CA ASP A 4 0.87 -14.64 1.68
C ASP A 4 2.01 -13.71 2.07
N ALA A 5 1.85 -12.97 3.16
CA ALA A 5 2.87 -12.07 3.72
C ALA A 5 3.58 -11.23 2.64
N PHE A 6 2.81 -10.74 1.65
CA PHE A 6 3.26 -10.43 0.30
C PHE A 6 4.61 -9.73 0.19
N PHE A 7 4.78 -8.56 0.83
CA PHE A 7 6.04 -7.82 0.73
C PHE A 7 7.23 -8.62 1.26
N ALA A 8 7.10 -9.28 2.42
CA ALA A 8 8.17 -10.08 2.97
C ALA A 8 8.49 -11.31 2.11
N SER A 9 7.45 -11.94 1.54
CA SER A 9 7.61 -13.07 0.61
C SER A 9 8.34 -12.67 -0.66
N VAL A 10 8.08 -11.47 -1.22
CA VAL A 10 8.84 -10.94 -2.36
C VAL A 10 10.30 -10.69 -1.98
N GLU A 11 10.56 -10.12 -0.80
CA GLU A 11 11.94 -9.92 -0.35
C GLU A 11 12.68 -11.26 -0.15
N GLN A 12 12.02 -12.30 0.38
CA GLN A 12 12.58 -13.64 0.54
C GLN A 12 12.73 -14.40 -0.80
N LEU A 13 11.87 -14.11 -1.78
CA LEU A 13 11.98 -14.62 -3.14
C LEU A 13 13.26 -14.11 -3.80
N THR A 14 13.46 -12.79 -3.81
CA THR A 14 14.58 -12.15 -4.52
C THR A 14 15.90 -12.16 -3.72
N ARG A 15 15.86 -12.49 -2.42
CA ARG A 15 17.04 -12.64 -1.56
C ARG A 15 17.08 -14.04 -0.94
N PRO A 16 17.54 -15.07 -1.68
CA PRO A 16 17.50 -16.46 -1.21
C PRO A 16 18.27 -16.73 0.09
N THR A 17 19.19 -15.86 0.51
CA THR A 17 19.86 -15.96 1.82
C THR A 17 18.92 -15.72 3.00
N ILE A 18 17.82 -14.97 2.82
CA ILE A 18 16.87 -14.64 3.89
C ILE A 18 15.55 -15.42 3.83
N ARG A 19 15.41 -16.34 2.88
CA ARG A 19 14.29 -17.27 2.83
C ARG A 19 14.23 -18.12 4.10
N GLY A 20 13.05 -18.26 4.70
CA GLY A 20 12.86 -18.99 5.96
C GLY A 20 13.31 -18.22 7.20
N ARG A 21 13.69 -16.94 7.07
CA ARG A 21 14.12 -16.10 8.19
C ARG A 21 13.06 -15.04 8.50
N PRO A 22 12.95 -14.58 9.75
CA PRO A 22 12.13 -13.42 10.09
C PRO A 22 12.54 -12.19 9.29
N VAL A 23 11.62 -11.71 8.44
CA VAL A 23 11.74 -10.49 7.64
C VAL A 23 10.65 -9.50 8.02
N LEU A 24 11.04 -8.24 8.18
CA LEU A 24 10.18 -7.07 8.35
C LEU A 24 10.45 -6.07 7.23
N VAL A 25 9.42 -5.71 6.48
CA VAL A 25 9.49 -4.68 5.44
C VAL A 25 8.79 -3.43 5.94
N GLY A 26 9.43 -2.26 5.84
CA GLY A 26 8.80 -1.02 6.26
C GLY A 26 9.77 0.16 6.39
N GLY A 27 9.25 1.27 6.91
CA GLY A 27 10.06 2.46 7.16
C GLY A 27 11.12 2.19 8.23
N LEU A 28 12.37 2.59 7.95
CA LEU A 28 13.50 2.44 8.87
C LEU A 28 13.67 3.63 9.84
N GLY A 29 13.00 4.75 9.56
CA GLY A 29 13.02 5.96 10.39
C GLY A 29 12.34 5.75 11.76
N PRO A 30 12.53 6.69 12.71
CA PRO A 30 11.97 6.62 14.07
C PRO A 30 10.45 6.45 14.11
N ARG A 31 9.74 6.88 13.07
CA ARG A 31 8.28 6.82 12.95
C ARG A 31 7.81 5.76 11.94
N GLY A 32 8.71 4.90 11.48
CA GLY A 32 8.41 3.84 10.54
C GLY A 32 7.44 2.81 11.09
N THR A 33 6.60 2.27 10.21
CA THR A 33 5.69 1.15 10.49
C THR A 33 6.08 -0.05 9.64
N VAL A 34 5.71 -1.23 10.11
CA VAL A 34 5.85 -2.49 9.36
C VAL A 34 4.79 -2.52 8.26
N ALA A 35 5.22 -2.43 7.01
CA ALA A 35 4.36 -2.60 5.84
C ALA A 35 4.04 -4.10 5.61
N GLY A 36 5.03 -4.98 5.81
CA GLY A 36 4.85 -6.42 5.69
C GLY A 36 5.72 -7.19 6.69
N ALA A 37 5.12 -8.15 7.40
CA ALA A 37 5.83 -9.09 8.26
C ALA A 37 5.67 -10.52 7.73
N SER A 38 6.81 -11.19 7.54
CA SER A 38 6.90 -12.64 7.26
C SER A 38 6.22 -13.49 8.33
N TYR A 39 5.84 -14.73 8.01
CA TYR A 39 5.24 -15.63 9.00
C TYR A 39 6.23 -15.98 10.12
N GLU A 40 7.51 -16.12 9.80
CA GLU A 40 8.58 -16.36 10.76
C GLU A 40 8.73 -15.18 11.73
N ALA A 41 8.60 -13.92 11.28
CA ALA A 41 8.56 -12.78 12.19
C ALA A 41 7.26 -12.73 13.02
N ARG A 42 6.16 -13.26 12.48
CA ARG A 42 4.88 -13.32 13.18
C ARG A 42 4.91 -14.30 14.36
N GLU A 43 5.72 -15.34 14.33
CA GLU A 43 5.90 -16.24 15.48
C GLU A 43 6.46 -15.50 16.71
N TYR A 44 7.29 -14.48 16.49
CA TYR A 44 7.80 -13.60 17.55
C TYR A 44 6.80 -12.51 17.98
N GLY A 45 5.59 -12.51 17.42
CA GLY A 45 4.56 -11.51 17.74
C GLY A 45 4.71 -10.17 17.02
N ALA A 46 5.64 -10.03 16.07
CA ALA A 46 5.67 -8.90 15.16
C ALA A 46 4.52 -8.99 14.13
N ARG A 47 3.94 -7.85 13.74
CA ARG A 47 2.76 -7.79 12.85
C ARG A 47 2.87 -6.58 11.92
N SER A 48 2.20 -6.64 10.77
CA SER A 48 1.99 -5.45 9.93
C SER A 48 1.23 -4.36 10.70
N ALA A 49 1.40 -3.10 10.29
CA ALA A 49 0.90 -1.89 10.94
C ALA A 49 1.45 -1.60 12.36
N MET A 50 2.28 -2.48 12.92
CA MET A 50 3.03 -2.21 14.15
C MET A 50 4.12 -1.14 13.89
N SER A 51 4.47 -0.35 14.91
CA SER A 51 5.66 0.50 14.81
C SER A 51 6.91 -0.35 14.61
N MET A 52 7.84 0.09 13.76
CA MET A 52 9.06 -0.66 13.47
C MET A 52 9.90 -0.87 14.75
N ALA A 53 9.89 0.10 15.66
CA ALA A 53 10.55 -0.02 16.96
C ALA A 53 9.97 -1.16 17.81
N GLU A 54 8.65 -1.29 17.91
CA GLU A 54 8.01 -2.39 18.65
C GLU A 54 8.24 -3.74 17.95
N ALA A 55 8.11 -3.78 16.63
CA ALA A 55 8.35 -5.01 15.88
C ALA A 55 9.78 -5.55 16.06
N ARG A 56 10.79 -4.66 16.07
CA ARG A 56 12.19 -5.02 16.33
C ARG A 56 12.44 -5.45 17.78
N ARG A 57 11.73 -4.87 18.76
CA ARG A 57 11.79 -5.34 20.16
C ARG A 57 11.23 -6.76 20.29
N ARG A 58 10.12 -7.05 19.61
CA ARG A 58 9.49 -8.37 19.60
C ARG A 58 10.30 -9.42 18.85
N CYS A 59 10.87 -9.04 17.70
CA CYS A 59 11.69 -9.91 16.86
C CYS A 59 13.09 -9.30 16.63
N PRO A 60 14.01 -9.37 17.61
CA PRO A 60 15.35 -8.80 17.49
C PRO A 60 16.22 -9.43 16.39
N VAL A 61 15.88 -10.66 15.98
CA VAL A 61 16.58 -11.44 14.96
C VAL A 61 16.12 -11.13 13.53
N ALA A 62 15.11 -10.26 13.36
CA ALA A 62 14.54 -9.96 12.06
C ALA A 62 15.51 -9.20 11.14
N VAL A 63 15.53 -9.59 9.87
CA VAL A 63 16.08 -8.78 8.80
C VAL A 63 15.09 -7.68 8.48
N VAL A 64 15.50 -6.43 8.60
CA VAL A 64 14.64 -5.27 8.33
C VAL A 64 15.05 -4.67 6.99
N LEU A 65 14.08 -4.54 6.07
CA LEU A 65 14.32 -4.06 4.70
C LEU A 65 13.38 -2.88 4.36
N PRO A 66 13.87 -1.90 3.58
CA PRO A 66 13.02 -0.86 3.03
C PRO A 66 12.06 -1.45 1.96
N PRO A 67 10.87 -0.87 1.76
CA PRO A 67 9.94 -1.34 0.73
C PRO A 67 10.46 -1.10 -0.69
N ARG A 68 10.32 -2.08 -1.57
CA ARG A 68 10.65 -2.01 -3.01
C ARG A 68 9.40 -2.11 -3.87
N PHE A 69 8.57 -1.05 -3.85
CA PHE A 69 7.25 -1.04 -4.49
C PHE A 69 7.25 -1.42 -5.98
N ARG A 70 8.31 -1.10 -6.72
CA ARG A 70 8.45 -1.51 -8.12
C ARG A 70 8.47 -3.03 -8.27
N ALA A 71 9.27 -3.73 -7.47
CA ALA A 71 9.30 -5.19 -7.47
C ALA A 71 7.94 -5.77 -7.05
N TYR A 72 7.29 -5.19 -6.04
CA TYR A 72 5.95 -5.62 -5.59
C TYR A 72 4.90 -5.46 -6.68
N GLN A 73 4.93 -4.36 -7.45
CA GLN A 73 4.03 -4.14 -8.56
C GLN A 73 4.23 -5.16 -9.68
N LEU A 74 5.46 -5.48 -10.04
CA LEU A 74 5.76 -6.48 -11.08
C LEU A 74 5.32 -7.88 -10.68
N VAL A 75 5.57 -8.29 -9.43
CA VAL A 75 5.09 -9.58 -8.91
C VAL A 75 3.56 -9.63 -8.90
N SER A 76 2.90 -8.57 -8.42
CA SER A 76 1.45 -8.45 -8.43
C SER A 76 0.87 -8.55 -9.84
N GLN A 77 1.46 -7.83 -10.80
CA GLN A 77 1.03 -7.87 -12.21
C GLN A 77 1.13 -9.28 -12.79
N ARG A 78 2.22 -10.00 -12.50
CA ARG A 78 2.39 -11.38 -12.97
C ARG A 78 1.37 -12.34 -12.34
N VAL A 79 1.14 -12.25 -11.03
CA VAL A 79 0.12 -13.07 -10.35
C VAL A 79 -1.28 -12.75 -10.87
N LEU A 80 -1.65 -11.48 -11.00
CA LEU A 80 -2.95 -11.09 -11.53
C LEU A 80 -3.09 -11.40 -13.03
N GLY A 81 -1.99 -11.49 -13.77
CA GLY A 81 -1.97 -12.04 -15.14
C GLY A 81 -2.47 -13.48 -15.13
N ILE A 82 -1.90 -14.33 -14.28
CA ILE A 82 -2.33 -15.73 -14.10
C ILE A 82 -3.81 -15.81 -13.71
N VAL A 83 -4.28 -14.95 -12.79
CA VAL A 83 -5.69 -14.94 -12.37
C VAL A 83 -6.63 -14.57 -13.52
N ARG A 84 -6.26 -13.58 -14.35
CA ARG A 84 -7.06 -13.16 -15.51
C ARG A 84 -7.14 -14.20 -16.61
N GLU A 85 -6.20 -15.14 -16.66
CA GLU A 85 -6.27 -16.26 -17.60
C GLU A 85 -7.28 -17.34 -17.17
N VAL A 86 -7.64 -17.39 -15.88
CA VAL A 86 -8.55 -18.42 -15.32
C VAL A 86 -9.91 -17.87 -14.90
N SER A 87 -10.11 -16.55 -14.99
CA SER A 87 -11.36 -15.87 -14.64
C SER A 87 -11.53 -14.62 -15.48
N ASP A 88 -12.66 -14.53 -16.19
CA ASP A 88 -13.01 -13.34 -16.97
C ASP A 88 -13.31 -12.13 -16.09
N ILE A 89 -13.77 -12.36 -14.85
CA ILE A 89 -14.12 -11.33 -13.89
C ILE A 89 -13.10 -11.36 -12.76
N VAL A 90 -12.36 -10.25 -12.58
CA VAL A 90 -11.36 -10.09 -11.53
C VAL A 90 -11.51 -8.72 -10.88
N GLU A 91 -11.80 -8.70 -9.59
CA GLU A 91 -11.82 -7.48 -8.79
C GLU A 91 -10.56 -7.38 -7.94
N GLN A 92 -9.62 -6.55 -8.37
CA GLN A 92 -8.41 -6.27 -7.61
C GLN A 92 -8.72 -5.35 -6.41
N VAL A 93 -8.58 -5.90 -5.19
CA VAL A 93 -8.80 -5.18 -3.93
C VAL A 93 -7.55 -4.39 -3.54
N SER A 94 -6.38 -5.04 -3.63
CA SER A 94 -5.07 -4.48 -3.30
C SER A 94 -3.99 -5.01 -4.25
N VAL A 95 -2.72 -4.71 -3.97
CA VAL A 95 -1.59 -5.27 -4.71
C VAL A 95 -1.48 -6.80 -4.57
N ASP A 96 -2.03 -7.35 -3.50
CA ASP A 96 -1.92 -8.76 -3.12
C ASP A 96 -3.23 -9.54 -3.06
N GLU A 97 -4.36 -8.87 -3.23
CA GLU A 97 -5.67 -9.47 -3.06
C GLU A 97 -6.58 -9.19 -4.26
N ALA A 98 -7.29 -10.24 -4.69
CA ALA A 98 -8.34 -10.14 -5.68
C ALA A 98 -9.49 -11.12 -5.41
N PHE A 99 -10.71 -10.68 -5.73
CA PHE A 99 -11.85 -11.56 -5.92
C PHE A 99 -11.92 -12.01 -7.38
N LEU A 100 -12.39 -13.23 -7.58
CA LEU A 100 -12.58 -13.85 -8.88
C LEU A 100 -13.90 -14.61 -8.85
N GLU A 101 -14.57 -14.66 -10.00
CA GLU A 101 -15.84 -15.38 -10.17
C GLU A 101 -15.79 -16.15 -11.50
N PRO A 102 -15.04 -17.27 -11.56
CA PRO A 102 -14.95 -18.07 -12.78
C PRO A 102 -16.31 -18.69 -13.10
N ALA A 103 -16.85 -18.40 -14.29
CA ALA A 103 -18.17 -18.87 -14.71
C ALA A 103 -18.30 -20.42 -14.66
N GLU A 104 -17.20 -21.14 -14.89
CA GLU A 104 -17.15 -22.61 -14.82
C GLU A 104 -17.28 -23.20 -13.41
N LEU A 105 -17.19 -22.37 -12.37
CA LEU A 105 -17.36 -22.76 -10.98
C LEU A 105 -18.74 -22.38 -10.41
N ALA A 106 -19.59 -21.71 -11.19
CA ALA A 106 -20.96 -21.43 -10.78
C ALA A 106 -21.69 -22.75 -10.47
N ASP A 107 -22.26 -22.85 -9.26
CA ASP A 107 -22.94 -24.04 -8.73
C ASP A 107 -22.11 -25.35 -8.78
N ALA A 108 -20.78 -25.23 -8.89
CA ALA A 108 -19.90 -26.39 -8.90
C ALA A 108 -19.82 -27.05 -7.51
N PRO A 109 -19.66 -28.38 -7.44
CA PRO A 109 -19.44 -29.06 -6.17
C PRO A 109 -18.12 -28.62 -5.53
N THR A 110 -18.06 -28.65 -4.21
CA THR A 110 -16.91 -28.20 -3.40
C THR A 110 -15.59 -28.78 -3.90
N GLU A 111 -15.54 -30.06 -4.25
CA GLU A 111 -14.32 -30.75 -4.70
C GLU A 111 -13.77 -30.13 -6.00
N ARG A 112 -14.64 -29.62 -6.88
CA ARG A 112 -14.22 -28.94 -8.11
C ARG A 112 -13.62 -27.57 -7.81
N VAL A 113 -14.19 -26.83 -6.86
CA VAL A 113 -13.67 -25.54 -6.41
C VAL A 113 -12.32 -25.71 -5.71
N GLU A 114 -12.18 -26.74 -4.87
CA GLU A 114 -10.92 -27.12 -4.24
C GLU A 114 -9.85 -27.50 -5.25
N HIS A 115 -10.21 -28.27 -6.27
CA HIS A 115 -9.29 -28.63 -7.34
C HIS A 115 -8.80 -27.40 -8.10
N PHE A 116 -9.70 -26.49 -8.47
CA PHE A 116 -9.36 -25.22 -9.11
C PHE A 116 -8.42 -24.39 -8.23
N ALA A 117 -8.75 -24.20 -6.96
CA ALA A 117 -7.93 -23.44 -6.02
C ALA A 117 -6.54 -24.04 -5.84
N THR A 118 -6.44 -25.38 -5.77
CA THR A 118 -5.15 -26.11 -5.70
C THR A 118 -4.30 -25.84 -6.94
N GLN A 119 -4.89 -25.95 -8.13
CA GLN A 119 -4.18 -25.72 -9.39
C GLN A 119 -3.71 -24.27 -9.51
N LEU A 120 -4.56 -23.30 -9.17
CA LEU A 120 -4.23 -21.88 -9.21
C LEU A 120 -3.08 -21.54 -8.25
N ARG A 121 -3.13 -22.03 -7.01
CA ARG A 121 -2.04 -21.85 -6.03
C ARG A 121 -0.73 -22.47 -6.52
N ALA A 122 -0.78 -23.72 -7.00
CA ALA A 122 0.39 -24.40 -7.53
C ALA A 122 0.99 -23.67 -8.75
N ARG A 123 0.14 -23.10 -9.61
CA ARG A 123 0.55 -22.30 -10.76
C ARG A 123 1.24 -21.01 -10.35
N VAL A 124 0.66 -20.25 -9.41
CA VAL A 124 1.26 -19.02 -8.87
C VAL A 124 2.63 -19.31 -8.24
N GLN A 125 2.72 -20.36 -7.42
CA GLN A 125 3.98 -20.77 -6.81
C GLN A 125 5.03 -21.18 -7.85
N ARG A 126 4.65 -21.93 -8.89
CA ARG A 126 5.55 -22.40 -9.94
C ARG A 126 6.04 -21.28 -10.86
N GLU A 127 5.17 -20.35 -11.25
CA GLU A 127 5.46 -19.33 -12.29
C GLU A 127 6.01 -18.02 -11.73
N VAL A 128 5.76 -17.75 -10.45
CA VAL A 128 6.14 -16.49 -9.78
C VAL A 128 7.02 -16.72 -8.55
N GLY A 129 6.84 -17.83 -7.83
CA GLY A 129 7.65 -18.18 -6.66
C GLY A 129 7.12 -17.65 -5.33
N VAL A 130 5.91 -17.08 -5.30
CA VAL A 130 5.21 -16.65 -4.08
C VAL A 130 4.00 -17.56 -3.81
N THR A 131 3.65 -17.72 -2.54
CA THR A 131 2.45 -18.47 -2.14
C THR A 131 1.23 -17.58 -2.05
N ALA A 132 0.06 -18.17 -2.19
CA ALA A 132 -1.21 -17.51 -2.01
C ALA A 132 -2.18 -18.42 -1.26
N SER A 133 -3.03 -17.81 -0.44
CA SER A 133 -4.16 -18.47 0.21
C SER A 133 -5.45 -18.16 -0.53
N ILE A 134 -6.32 -19.16 -0.67
CA ILE A 134 -7.60 -19.02 -1.39
C ILE A 134 -8.77 -19.42 -0.48
N GLY A 135 -9.69 -18.48 -0.30
CA GLY A 135 -11.00 -18.76 0.28
C GLY A 135 -12.06 -18.74 -0.81
N ALA A 136 -13.04 -19.64 -0.71
CA ALA A 136 -14.20 -19.69 -1.58
C ALA A 136 -15.47 -19.96 -0.77
N GLY A 137 -16.59 -19.43 -1.24
CA GLY A 137 -17.90 -19.58 -0.62
C GLY A 137 -18.87 -18.49 -1.13
N PRO A 138 -20.14 -18.48 -0.70
CA PRO A 138 -21.11 -17.51 -1.20
C PRO A 138 -20.75 -16.07 -0.81
N GLY A 139 -20.63 -15.22 -1.83
CA GLY A 139 -20.35 -13.79 -1.67
C GLY A 139 -18.91 -13.47 -1.25
N LYS A 140 -18.55 -12.19 -1.38
CA LYS A 140 -17.19 -11.70 -1.10
C LYS A 140 -16.79 -11.83 0.37
N GLN A 141 -17.74 -11.58 1.27
CA GLN A 141 -17.50 -11.58 2.70
C GLN A 141 -16.99 -12.94 3.18
N LEU A 142 -17.68 -14.02 2.81
CA LEU A 142 -17.31 -15.35 3.23
C LEU A 142 -16.02 -15.79 2.54
N ALA A 143 -15.89 -15.56 1.23
CA ALA A 143 -14.65 -15.85 0.50
C ALA A 143 -13.42 -15.17 1.12
N LYS A 144 -13.56 -13.90 1.55
CA LYS A 144 -12.49 -13.16 2.22
C LYS A 144 -12.16 -13.75 3.59
N ILE A 145 -13.17 -14.01 4.43
CA ILE A 145 -12.97 -14.64 5.75
C ILE A 145 -12.31 -16.01 5.59
N ALA A 146 -12.79 -16.84 4.65
CA ALA A 146 -12.23 -18.15 4.37
C ALA A 146 -10.76 -18.06 3.94
N SER A 147 -10.41 -17.06 3.12
CA SER A 147 -9.03 -16.88 2.68
C SER A 147 -8.09 -16.51 3.84
N ASP A 148 -8.57 -15.72 4.79
CA ASP A 148 -7.81 -15.38 6.00
C ASP A 148 -7.66 -16.56 6.97
N LEU A 149 -8.68 -17.44 7.05
CA LEU A 149 -8.62 -18.67 7.85
C LEU A 149 -7.71 -19.74 7.22
N ALA A 150 -7.58 -19.71 5.89
CA ALA A 150 -6.74 -20.64 5.14
C ALA A 150 -5.22 -20.32 5.22
N LYS A 151 -4.83 -19.13 5.71
CA LYS A 151 -3.43 -18.72 5.79
C LYS A 151 -2.63 -19.53 6.83
N PRO A 152 -1.35 -19.85 6.57
CA PRO A 152 -0.57 -19.59 5.35
C PRO A 152 -0.70 -20.70 4.30
N ASP A 153 -0.47 -20.37 3.03
CA ASP A 153 -0.36 -21.30 1.90
C ASP A 153 -1.42 -22.42 1.93
N GLY A 154 -2.67 -22.01 2.10
CA GLY A 154 -3.79 -22.93 2.25
C GLY A 154 -4.99 -22.56 1.39
N MET A 155 -6.01 -23.40 1.46
CA MET A 155 -7.31 -23.08 0.91
C MET A 155 -8.43 -23.51 1.86
N LEU A 156 -9.55 -22.80 1.81
CA LEU A 156 -10.77 -23.15 2.51
C LEU A 156 -11.96 -22.85 1.61
N VAL A 157 -12.70 -23.89 1.24
CA VAL A 157 -13.97 -23.77 0.52
C VAL A 157 -15.08 -24.00 1.53
N VAL A 158 -16.00 -23.04 1.63
CA VAL A 158 -17.13 -23.10 2.58
C VAL A 158 -18.41 -23.30 1.76
N PRO A 159 -19.08 -24.47 1.88
CA PRO A 159 -20.38 -24.70 1.26
C PRO A 159 -21.44 -23.72 1.77
N ALA A 160 -22.48 -23.47 0.96
CA ALA A 160 -23.52 -22.50 1.30
C ALA A 160 -24.31 -22.90 2.56
N GLU A 161 -24.51 -24.20 2.75
CA GLU A 161 -25.18 -24.79 3.90
C GLU A 161 -24.40 -24.63 5.22
N GLU A 162 -23.07 -24.53 5.17
CA GLU A 162 -22.19 -24.38 6.34
C GLU A 162 -21.91 -22.90 6.67
N GLN A 163 -22.30 -21.98 5.80
CA GLN A 163 -21.96 -20.56 5.91
C GLN A 163 -22.39 -19.94 7.24
N LEU A 164 -23.64 -20.12 7.65
CA LEU A 164 -24.16 -19.48 8.88
C LEU A 164 -23.55 -20.10 10.13
N GLU A 165 -23.33 -21.41 10.13
CA GLU A 165 -22.64 -22.09 11.23
C GLU A 165 -21.24 -21.52 11.43
N LEU A 166 -20.45 -21.47 10.34
CA LEU A 166 -19.10 -20.90 10.39
C LEU A 166 -19.12 -19.43 10.83
N LEU A 167 -19.96 -18.59 10.20
CA LEU A 167 -20.02 -17.17 10.53
C LEU A 167 -20.37 -16.96 12.00
N SER A 168 -21.42 -17.60 12.50
CA SER A 168 -21.95 -17.38 13.85
C SER A 168 -20.90 -17.56 14.96
N ALA A 169 -20.00 -18.53 14.81
CA ALA A 169 -18.97 -18.86 15.79
C ALA A 169 -17.74 -17.93 15.76
N LEU A 170 -17.56 -17.14 14.69
CA LEU A 170 -16.37 -16.32 14.53
C LEU A 170 -16.44 -15.05 15.39
N PRO A 171 -15.29 -14.58 15.92
CA PRO A 171 -15.21 -13.26 16.52
C PRO A 171 -15.65 -12.18 15.54
N VAL A 172 -16.39 -11.18 16.01
CA VAL A 172 -16.94 -10.11 15.17
C VAL A 172 -15.85 -9.35 14.39
N ARG A 173 -14.63 -9.32 14.93
CA ARG A 173 -13.44 -8.74 14.29
C ARG A 173 -13.01 -9.41 12.99
N LYS A 174 -13.46 -10.65 12.74
CA LYS A 174 -13.22 -11.37 11.48
C LYS A 174 -14.01 -10.82 10.31
N MET A 175 -15.09 -10.08 10.55
CA MET A 175 -15.81 -9.43 9.46
C MET A 175 -14.98 -8.36 8.78
N TRP A 176 -14.86 -8.48 7.45
CA TRP A 176 -14.39 -7.38 6.63
C TRP A 176 -15.31 -6.16 6.81
N GLY A 177 -14.70 -5.00 7.08
CA GLY A 177 -15.41 -3.77 7.48
C GLY A 177 -15.35 -3.47 8.98
N ILE A 178 -15.05 -4.45 9.84
CA ILE A 178 -14.93 -4.23 11.30
C ILE A 178 -13.46 -4.06 11.69
N GLY A 179 -13.06 -2.81 11.92
CA GLY A 179 -11.77 -2.45 12.51
C GLY A 179 -11.79 -2.39 14.04
N PRO A 180 -10.64 -2.13 14.70
CA PRO A 180 -10.52 -2.10 16.16
C PRO A 180 -11.50 -1.14 16.87
N VAL A 181 -11.84 -0.02 16.23
CA VAL A 181 -12.79 0.96 16.76
C VAL A 181 -14.21 0.38 16.79
N THR A 182 -14.65 -0.22 15.69
CA THR A 182 -15.98 -0.84 15.58
C THR A 182 -16.09 -2.06 16.51
N GLU A 183 -15.06 -2.91 16.54
CA GLU A 183 -14.94 -4.02 17.50
C GLU A 183 -15.08 -3.53 18.94
N SER A 184 -14.35 -2.47 19.32
CA SER A 184 -14.44 -1.91 20.68
C SER A 184 -15.83 -1.38 21.01
N LYS A 185 -16.57 -0.82 20.04
CA LYS A 185 -17.95 -0.37 20.26
C LYS A 185 -18.90 -1.55 20.50
N LEU A 186 -18.76 -2.62 19.72
CA LEU A 186 -19.56 -3.84 19.83
C LEU A 186 -19.27 -4.57 21.15
N HIS A 187 -18.00 -4.73 21.52
CA HIS A 187 -17.61 -5.34 22.79
C HIS A 187 -18.19 -4.61 24.02
N ARG A 188 -18.34 -3.27 23.97
CA ARG A 188 -18.94 -2.49 25.07
C ARG A 188 -20.41 -2.82 25.32
N ILE A 189 -21.11 -3.35 24.33
CA ILE A 189 -22.50 -3.80 24.46
C ILE A 189 -22.62 -5.33 24.54
N GLY A 190 -21.50 -6.04 24.74
CA GLY A 190 -21.46 -7.49 24.91
C GLY A 190 -21.48 -8.30 23.60
N VAL A 191 -21.33 -7.67 22.43
CA VAL A 191 -21.29 -8.37 21.14
C VAL A 191 -19.85 -8.70 20.80
N HIS A 192 -19.48 -9.97 20.87
CA HIS A 192 -18.15 -10.52 20.64
C HIS A 192 -18.04 -11.37 19.37
N THR A 193 -19.15 -11.98 18.94
CA THR A 193 -19.22 -12.87 17.77
C THR A 193 -20.07 -12.29 16.65
N ILE A 194 -19.93 -12.84 15.45
CA ILE A 194 -20.79 -12.46 14.32
C ILE A 194 -22.24 -12.91 14.57
N GLY A 195 -22.45 -14.06 15.23
CA GLY A 195 -23.79 -14.53 15.61
C GLY A 195 -24.50 -13.55 16.54
N GLU A 196 -23.81 -13.07 17.58
CA GLU A 196 -24.35 -12.04 18.49
C GLU A 196 -24.65 -10.72 17.77
N LEU A 197 -23.87 -10.35 16.75
CA LEU A 197 -24.18 -9.18 15.92
C LEU A 197 -25.42 -9.40 15.06
N ALA A 198 -25.59 -10.60 14.49
CA ALA A 198 -26.76 -10.97 13.70
C ALA A 198 -28.05 -10.97 14.55
N ASP A 199 -27.96 -11.37 15.82
CA ASP A 199 -29.09 -11.42 16.76
C ASP A 199 -29.57 -10.03 17.22
N LEU A 200 -28.77 -8.97 17.02
CA LEU A 200 -29.21 -7.61 17.31
C LEU A 200 -30.33 -7.16 16.37
N HIS A 201 -31.27 -6.36 16.90
CA HIS A 201 -32.23 -5.67 16.05
C HIS A 201 -31.50 -4.65 15.18
N LEU A 202 -31.83 -4.58 13.89
CA LEU A 202 -31.18 -3.68 12.92
C LEU A 202 -31.14 -2.22 13.39
N GLY A 203 -32.20 -1.76 14.07
CA GLY A 203 -32.26 -0.41 14.66
C GLY A 203 -31.13 -0.12 15.65
N ASP A 204 -30.76 -1.09 16.49
CA ASP A 204 -29.70 -0.93 17.49
C ASP A 204 -28.32 -0.88 16.82
N VAL A 205 -28.10 -1.72 15.80
CA VAL A 205 -26.87 -1.73 15.00
C VAL A 205 -26.69 -0.40 14.28
N VAL A 206 -27.76 0.11 13.66
CA VAL A 206 -27.79 1.40 12.98
C VAL A 206 -27.53 2.56 13.94
N SER A 207 -28.14 2.56 15.12
CA SER A 207 -27.89 3.60 16.13
C SER A 207 -26.43 3.62 16.60
N LEU A 208 -25.78 2.46 16.69
CA LEU A 208 -24.39 2.35 17.15
C LEU A 208 -23.35 2.67 16.05
N LEU A 209 -23.60 2.18 14.83
CA LEU A 209 -22.63 2.16 13.73
C LEU A 209 -22.95 3.14 12.59
N GLY A 210 -24.13 3.75 12.62
CA GLY A 210 -24.65 4.61 11.56
C GLY A 210 -25.40 3.84 10.48
N GLN A 211 -26.28 4.54 9.76
CA GLN A 211 -27.23 3.96 8.81
C GLN A 211 -26.57 3.04 7.78
N ALA A 212 -25.62 3.57 7.00
CA ALA A 212 -25.03 2.82 5.89
C ALA A 212 -24.21 1.61 6.38
N HIS A 213 -23.26 1.87 7.29
CA HIS A 213 -22.34 0.84 7.77
C HIS A 213 -23.04 -0.21 8.64
N GLY A 214 -23.95 0.20 9.52
CA GLY A 214 -24.71 -0.72 10.36
C GLY A 214 -25.63 -1.64 9.56
N THR A 215 -26.32 -1.10 8.53
CA THR A 215 -27.18 -1.90 7.65
C THR A 215 -26.38 -2.93 6.86
N GLU A 216 -25.24 -2.53 6.29
CA GLU A 216 -24.38 -3.45 5.54
C GLU A 216 -23.82 -4.55 6.44
N LEU A 217 -23.23 -4.20 7.59
CA LEU A 217 -22.67 -5.20 8.52
C LEU A 217 -23.73 -6.16 9.07
N HIS A 218 -24.94 -5.68 9.36
CA HIS A 218 -26.02 -6.55 9.84
C HIS A 218 -26.42 -7.60 8.77
N ARG A 219 -26.55 -7.19 7.49
CA ARG A 219 -26.77 -8.13 6.38
C ARG A 219 -25.64 -9.14 6.23
N LEU A 220 -24.39 -8.66 6.28
CA LEU A 220 -23.22 -9.52 6.16
C LEU A 220 -23.10 -10.51 7.33
N ALA A 221 -23.54 -10.13 8.54
CA ALA A 221 -23.59 -11.03 9.70
C ALA A 221 -24.62 -12.16 9.51
N HIS A 222 -25.72 -11.88 8.80
CA HIS A 222 -26.68 -12.88 8.33
C HIS A 222 -26.24 -13.62 7.06
N GLY A 223 -25.01 -13.44 6.60
CA GLY A 223 -24.50 -14.10 5.40
C GLY A 223 -25.06 -13.56 4.08
N ILE A 224 -25.75 -12.42 4.10
CA ILE A 224 -26.34 -11.81 2.91
C ILE A 224 -25.32 -10.84 2.31
N ASP A 225 -24.66 -11.28 1.23
CA ASP A 225 -23.71 -10.48 0.46
C ASP A 225 -24.02 -10.53 -1.04
N GLU A 226 -24.79 -9.56 -1.52
CA GLU A 226 -25.22 -9.45 -2.92
C GLU A 226 -24.26 -8.60 -3.78
N ARG A 227 -23.07 -8.23 -3.24
CA ARG A 227 -22.12 -7.38 -3.97
C ARG A 227 -21.46 -8.21 -5.09
N PRO A 228 -21.63 -7.84 -6.38
CA PRO A 228 -21.03 -8.59 -7.47
C PRO A 228 -19.51 -8.42 -7.47
N VAL A 229 -18.77 -9.45 -7.92
CA VAL A 229 -17.36 -9.26 -8.28
C VAL A 229 -17.34 -8.39 -9.53
N ALA A 230 -16.70 -7.22 -9.45
CA ALA A 230 -16.69 -6.25 -10.53
C ALA A 230 -15.34 -5.55 -10.60
N GLU A 231 -14.87 -5.26 -11.81
CA GLU A 231 -13.64 -4.48 -11.96
C GLU A 231 -13.74 -3.16 -11.21
N ARG A 232 -12.65 -2.79 -10.54
CA ARG A 232 -12.62 -1.60 -9.71
C ARG A 232 -12.82 -0.37 -10.58
N ALA A 233 -13.81 0.44 -10.22
CA ALA A 233 -14.03 1.74 -10.85
C ALA A 233 -12.77 2.61 -10.80
N GLU A 234 -12.61 3.47 -11.81
CA GLU A 234 -11.49 4.40 -11.89
C GLU A 234 -11.30 5.19 -10.58
N ALA A 235 -10.03 5.45 -10.24
CA ALA A 235 -9.70 6.20 -9.04
C ALA A 235 -10.35 7.60 -9.07
N LYS A 236 -11.12 7.94 -8.02
CA LYS A 236 -11.79 9.25 -7.88
C LYS A 236 -10.85 10.39 -7.48
N GLN A 237 -9.67 10.04 -6.98
CA GLN A 237 -8.64 10.98 -6.55
C GLN A 237 -7.26 10.33 -6.65
N VAL A 238 -6.22 11.17 -6.73
CA VAL A 238 -4.82 10.78 -6.56
C VAL A 238 -4.21 11.62 -5.44
N SER A 239 -3.34 11.04 -4.63
CA SER A 239 -2.71 11.75 -3.51
C SER A 239 -1.31 11.27 -3.24
N ALA A 240 -0.55 12.09 -2.51
CA ALA A 240 0.70 11.71 -1.87
C ALA A 240 0.73 12.32 -0.47
N GLU A 241 1.41 11.66 0.47
CA GLU A 241 1.61 12.17 1.82
C GLU A 241 2.93 11.68 2.39
N THR A 242 3.49 12.46 3.29
CA THR A 242 4.74 12.14 4.00
C THR A 242 4.59 12.44 5.48
N THR A 243 5.05 11.51 6.32
CA THR A 243 5.22 11.73 7.75
C THR A 243 6.68 12.01 8.01
N PHE A 244 6.98 13.16 8.59
CA PHE A 244 8.36 13.57 8.86
C PHE A 244 8.93 12.83 10.07
N ASP A 245 10.23 12.59 10.08
CA ASP A 245 10.94 11.98 11.22
C ASP A 245 10.92 12.89 12.46
N VAL A 246 11.02 14.19 12.23
CA VAL A 246 10.94 15.26 13.23
C VAL A 246 9.81 16.20 12.81
N ASP A 247 9.04 16.70 13.78
CA ASP A 247 7.97 17.65 13.47
C ASP A 247 8.57 18.98 12.96
N ILE A 248 8.02 19.49 11.87
CA ILE A 248 8.48 20.71 11.22
C ILE A 248 7.67 21.88 11.77
N THR A 249 8.37 22.90 12.29
CA THR A 249 7.77 24.17 12.71
C THR A 249 8.17 25.32 11.79
N ASP A 250 9.25 25.18 11.02
CA ASP A 250 9.70 26.20 10.09
C ASP A 250 8.78 26.28 8.87
N ARG A 251 8.34 27.49 8.54
CA ARG A 251 7.36 27.71 7.49
C ARG A 251 7.95 27.56 6.09
N ALA A 252 9.22 27.92 5.90
CA ALA A 252 9.87 27.79 4.60
C ALA A 252 10.15 26.31 4.29
N GLU A 253 10.61 25.55 5.29
CA GLU A 253 10.76 24.10 5.22
C GLU A 253 9.43 23.42 4.90
N LEU A 254 8.35 23.76 5.62
CA LEU A 254 7.03 23.19 5.38
C LEU A 254 6.48 23.51 3.97
N GLN A 255 6.77 24.71 3.45
CA GLN A 255 6.41 25.07 2.07
C GLN A 255 7.15 24.21 1.04
N SER A 256 8.43 23.94 1.27
CA SER A 256 9.23 23.06 0.42
C SER A 256 8.68 21.63 0.43
N GLU A 257 8.36 21.10 1.61
CA GLU A 257 7.79 19.75 1.76
C GLU A 257 6.42 19.61 1.09
N VAL A 258 5.54 20.60 1.24
CA VAL A 258 4.25 20.61 0.54
C VAL A 258 4.43 20.60 -0.97
N LEU A 259 5.42 21.34 -1.49
CA LEU A 259 5.71 21.35 -2.93
C LEU A 259 6.19 19.98 -3.43
N GLY A 260 7.12 19.34 -2.72
CA GLY A 260 7.60 17.99 -3.09
C GLY A 260 6.50 16.92 -3.02
N VAL A 261 5.58 17.04 -2.05
CA VAL A 261 4.41 16.16 -1.94
C VAL A 261 3.39 16.43 -3.06
N ALA A 262 3.16 17.71 -3.40
CA ALA A 262 2.33 18.10 -4.54
C ALA A 262 2.89 17.55 -5.86
N GLU A 263 4.20 17.66 -6.10
CA GLU A 263 4.87 17.10 -7.28
C GLU A 263 4.70 15.58 -7.36
N SER A 264 4.80 14.89 -6.23
CA SER A 264 4.60 13.44 -6.17
C SER A 264 3.15 13.03 -6.47
N ALA A 265 2.16 13.80 -6.00
CA ALA A 265 0.77 13.60 -6.38
C ALA A 265 0.52 13.96 -7.87
N HIS A 266 1.23 14.95 -8.39
CA HIS A 266 1.06 15.47 -9.75
C HIS A 266 1.62 14.50 -10.79
N ARG A 267 2.78 13.89 -10.53
CA ARG A 267 3.32 12.81 -11.37
C ARG A 267 2.31 11.66 -11.54
N ARG A 268 1.58 11.31 -10.47
CA ARG A 268 0.51 10.29 -10.52
C ARG A 268 -0.72 10.75 -11.31
N LEU A 269 -1.07 12.03 -11.20
CA LEU A 269 -2.15 12.65 -11.96
C LEU A 269 -1.85 12.56 -13.47
N VAL A 270 -0.69 13.08 -13.88
CA VAL A 270 -0.24 13.10 -15.28
C VAL A 270 -0.04 11.70 -15.85
N SER A 271 0.55 10.78 -15.08
CA SER A 271 0.71 9.38 -15.54
C SER A 271 -0.62 8.67 -15.78
N SER A 272 -1.70 9.17 -15.16
CA SER A 272 -3.05 8.64 -15.38
C SER A 272 -3.79 9.32 -16.53
N GLY A 273 -3.17 10.29 -17.22
CA GLY A 273 -3.78 11.02 -18.35
C GLY A 273 -4.99 11.88 -17.95
N ARG A 274 -5.03 12.36 -16.69
CA ARG A 274 -6.18 13.09 -16.14
C ARG A 274 -5.77 14.47 -15.63
N ALA A 275 -6.75 15.36 -15.61
CA ALA A 275 -6.69 16.68 -14.95
C ALA A 275 -7.53 16.65 -13.66
N ALA A 276 -7.34 17.64 -12.77
CA ALA A 276 -8.06 17.71 -11.50
C ALA A 276 -8.76 19.06 -11.29
N ARG A 277 -9.91 19.03 -10.60
CA ARG A 277 -10.67 20.23 -10.25
C ARG A 277 -10.41 20.70 -8.83
N THR A 278 -10.07 19.79 -7.92
CA THR A 278 -9.95 20.13 -6.49
C THR A 278 -8.58 19.72 -5.97
N VAL A 279 -7.92 20.65 -5.29
CA VAL A 279 -6.69 20.43 -4.53
C VAL A 279 -7.05 20.40 -3.06
N THR A 280 -6.66 19.34 -2.34
CA THR A 280 -6.82 19.28 -0.88
C THR A 280 -5.45 19.17 -0.23
N LEU A 281 -5.18 20.05 0.73
CA LEU A 281 -4.06 19.95 1.66
C LEU A 281 -4.54 19.31 2.96
N LYS A 282 -3.91 18.20 3.32
CA LYS A 282 -4.05 17.51 4.62
C LYS A 282 -2.82 17.83 5.45
N VAL A 283 -3.03 18.28 6.68
CA VAL A 283 -1.97 18.45 7.68
C VAL A 283 -2.33 17.67 8.93
N ARG A 284 -1.35 17.02 9.54
CA ARG A 284 -1.48 16.44 10.87
C ARG A 284 -0.42 17.03 11.78
N ASP A 285 -0.82 17.47 12.96
CA ASP A 285 0.08 18.00 13.99
C ASP A 285 0.70 16.88 14.86
N SER A 286 1.52 17.28 15.83
CA SER A 286 2.15 16.37 16.80
C SER A 286 1.14 15.60 17.67
N ASP A 287 -0.04 16.16 17.89
CA ASP A 287 -1.12 15.60 18.72
C ASP A 287 -2.08 14.72 17.90
N PHE A 288 -1.72 14.41 16.65
CA PHE A 288 -2.48 13.62 15.69
C PHE A 288 -3.80 14.26 15.21
N THR A 289 -4.04 15.54 15.54
CA THR A 289 -5.17 16.29 14.99
C THR A 289 -4.93 16.48 13.50
N THR A 290 -5.93 16.10 12.69
CA THR A 290 -5.84 16.22 11.23
C THR A 290 -6.72 17.38 10.75
N ILE A 291 -6.11 18.35 10.09
CA ILE A 291 -6.77 19.49 9.46
C ILE A 291 -6.73 19.27 7.94
N SER A 292 -7.85 19.49 7.27
CA SER A 292 -7.92 19.45 5.80
C SER A 292 -8.54 20.73 5.27
N ARG A 293 -7.93 21.27 4.21
CA ARG A 293 -8.43 22.45 3.47
C ARG A 293 -8.39 22.13 1.99
N ALA A 294 -9.38 22.60 1.24
CA ALA A 294 -9.48 22.34 -0.18
C ALA A 294 -9.81 23.61 -0.96
N GLU A 295 -9.34 23.66 -2.19
CA GLU A 295 -9.66 24.69 -3.18
C GLU A 295 -10.13 23.99 -4.46
N THR A 296 -11.22 24.47 -5.05
CA THR A 296 -11.82 23.90 -6.27
C THR A 296 -11.82 24.93 -7.39
N PHE A 297 -11.22 24.57 -8.52
CA PHE A 297 -11.16 25.34 -9.75
C PHE A 297 -12.47 25.25 -10.54
N ALA A 298 -12.72 26.26 -11.38
CA ALA A 298 -13.87 26.27 -12.30
C ALA A 298 -13.78 25.10 -13.30
N SER A 299 -12.62 24.92 -13.93
CA SER A 299 -12.32 23.81 -14.85
C SER A 299 -11.19 22.92 -14.30
N ALA A 300 -11.12 21.69 -14.81
CA ALA A 300 -10.05 20.76 -14.46
C ALA A 300 -8.74 21.20 -15.14
N THR A 301 -7.63 21.12 -14.42
CA THR A 301 -6.29 21.42 -14.95
C THR A 301 -5.28 20.35 -14.56
N SER A 302 -4.32 20.08 -15.44
CA SER A 302 -3.11 19.31 -15.13
C SER A 302 -1.88 20.20 -14.93
N ASP A 303 -2.02 21.54 -15.01
CA ASP A 303 -0.91 22.46 -14.83
C ASP A 303 -0.37 22.42 -13.39
N PHE A 304 0.91 22.07 -13.26
CA PHE A 304 1.56 21.98 -11.96
C PHE A 304 1.68 23.35 -11.28
N GLY A 305 1.84 24.44 -12.04
CA GLY A 305 1.93 25.79 -11.50
C GLY A 305 0.67 26.18 -10.74
N ALA A 306 -0.50 26.02 -11.37
CA ALA A 306 -1.80 26.29 -10.78
C ALA A 306 -2.09 25.40 -9.56
N LEU A 307 -1.85 24.08 -9.69
CA LEU A 307 -2.12 23.11 -8.63
C LEU A 307 -1.23 23.31 -7.39
N SER A 308 0.06 23.58 -7.60
CA SER A 308 1.01 23.84 -6.50
C SER A 308 0.76 25.19 -5.84
N ALA A 309 0.38 26.22 -6.61
CA ALA A 309 -0.01 27.52 -6.06
C ALA A 309 -1.23 27.41 -5.14
N ALA A 310 -2.25 26.61 -5.51
CA ALA A 310 -3.39 26.33 -4.64
C ALA A 310 -2.97 25.62 -3.34
N ALA A 311 -2.15 24.57 -3.43
CA ALA A 311 -1.63 23.90 -2.23
C ALA A 311 -0.88 24.86 -1.28
N ARG A 312 -0.07 25.78 -1.84
CA ARG A 312 0.63 26.82 -1.07
C ARG A 312 -0.32 27.83 -0.40
N ARG A 313 -1.41 28.22 -1.07
CA ARG A 313 -2.45 29.10 -0.48
C ARG A 313 -3.18 28.44 0.68
N LEU A 314 -3.43 27.13 0.60
CA LEU A 314 -4.11 26.37 1.64
C LEU A 314 -3.27 26.21 2.92
N LEU A 315 -1.94 26.24 2.80
CA LEU A 315 -1.02 26.01 3.92
C LEU A 315 -1.22 26.96 5.11
N PRO A 316 -1.18 28.29 4.97
CA PRO A 316 -1.41 29.20 6.10
C PRO A 316 -2.83 29.12 6.69
N ILE A 317 -3.79 28.59 5.95
CA ILE A 317 -5.18 28.39 6.42
C ILE A 317 -5.28 27.10 7.24
N ALA A 318 -4.48 26.09 6.90
CA ALA A 318 -4.45 24.80 7.57
C ALA A 318 -3.54 24.80 8.81
N VAL A 319 -2.49 25.63 8.83
CA VAL A 319 -1.43 25.57 9.85
C VAL A 319 -1.27 26.94 10.52
N PRO A 320 -1.80 27.11 11.75
CA PRO A 320 -1.50 28.29 12.56
C PRO A 320 0.01 28.45 12.80
N PRO A 321 0.52 29.69 12.96
CA PRO A 321 1.93 29.92 13.25
C PRO A 321 2.39 29.18 14.52
N GLY A 322 3.54 28.52 14.44
CA GLY A 322 4.14 27.79 15.56
C GLY A 322 3.56 26.39 15.81
N THR A 323 2.56 25.94 15.04
CA THR A 323 2.06 24.56 15.11
C THR A 323 3.12 23.57 14.62
N PRO A 324 3.58 22.61 15.44
CA PRO A 324 4.47 21.55 14.99
C PRO A 324 3.73 20.61 14.04
N VAL A 325 4.22 20.49 12.81
CA VAL A 325 3.60 19.66 11.77
C VAL A 325 4.31 18.32 11.66
N ARG A 326 3.54 17.24 11.81
CA ARG A 326 3.99 15.85 11.76
C ARG A 326 3.89 15.23 10.36
N LEU A 327 2.85 15.57 9.61
CA LEU A 327 2.57 15.01 8.29
C LEU A 327 1.90 16.06 7.42
N VAL A 328 2.29 16.07 6.14
CA VAL A 328 1.56 16.77 5.07
C VAL A 328 1.13 15.79 3.99
N GLY A 329 -0.02 16.06 3.39
CA GLY A 329 -0.54 15.33 2.25
C GLY A 329 -1.22 16.26 1.27
N VAL A 330 -1.04 16.00 -0.03
CA VAL A 330 -1.72 16.71 -1.11
C VAL A 330 -2.53 15.70 -1.90
N SER A 331 -3.81 16.01 -2.13
CA SER A 331 -4.66 15.23 -3.03
C SER A 331 -5.28 16.08 -4.14
N TYR A 332 -5.47 15.43 -5.27
CA TYR A 332 -6.15 15.94 -6.44
C TYR A 332 -7.40 15.09 -6.70
N SER A 333 -8.56 15.74 -6.76
CA SER A 333 -9.86 15.08 -6.95
C SER A 333 -10.74 15.86 -7.94
N GLY A 334 -11.94 15.32 -8.22
CA GLY A 334 -12.76 15.81 -9.33
C GLY A 334 -12.05 15.57 -10.67
N LEU A 335 -11.51 14.37 -10.85
CA LEU A 335 -10.66 14.03 -11.99
C LEU A 335 -11.46 14.01 -13.29
N ALA A 336 -10.85 14.51 -14.37
CA ALA A 336 -11.44 14.55 -15.71
C ALA A 336 -10.41 14.14 -16.77
N THR A 337 -10.87 13.51 -17.85
CA THR A 337 -10.04 13.08 -19.00
C THR A 337 -9.84 14.16 -20.06
N SER A 338 -10.58 15.28 -19.97
CA SER A 338 -10.43 16.44 -20.85
C SER A 338 -10.19 17.70 -20.03
N GLU A 339 -9.16 18.46 -20.39
CA GLU A 339 -9.02 19.85 -19.96
C GLU A 339 -10.06 20.67 -20.72
N GLN A 340 -11.07 21.20 -20.01
CA GLN A 340 -11.88 22.25 -20.57
C GLN A 340 -11.16 23.57 -20.29
N GLU A 341 -10.52 24.12 -21.32
CA GLU A 341 -10.06 25.50 -21.25
C GLU A 341 -11.27 26.40 -20.94
N PRO A 342 -11.19 27.25 -19.91
CA PRO A 342 -12.29 28.14 -19.59
C PRO A 342 -12.54 29.07 -20.79
N LEU A 343 -13.79 29.15 -21.25
CA LEU A 343 -14.22 29.97 -22.40
C LEU A 343 -13.98 31.48 -22.18
N PHE A 344 -13.63 31.87 -20.96
CA PHE A 344 -13.27 33.21 -20.53
C PHE A 344 -11.99 33.10 -19.70
N GLY A 345 -11.01 33.97 -19.98
CA GLY A 345 -9.73 34.02 -19.28
C GLY A 345 -9.90 34.08 -17.76
N ASN A 346 -8.91 33.56 -17.05
CA ASN A 346 -8.92 33.53 -15.60
C ASN A 346 -8.80 34.97 -15.10
N PRO A 347 -9.61 35.47 -14.14
CA PRO A 347 -9.43 36.81 -13.58
C PRO A 347 -8.09 37.00 -12.82
N ALA A 348 -7.23 35.98 -12.80
CA ALA A 348 -5.84 36.05 -12.36
C ALA A 348 -4.87 36.57 -13.46
N ASP A 349 -5.34 36.81 -14.68
CA ASP A 349 -4.52 37.29 -15.81
C ASP A 349 -4.37 38.83 -15.84
N GLU A 350 -4.91 39.56 -14.87
CA GLU A 350 -4.72 41.03 -14.76
C GLU A 350 -3.88 41.41 -13.53
N HIS A 351 -2.65 41.90 -13.80
CA HIS A 351 -1.56 42.42 -12.91
C HIS A 351 -0.51 41.37 -12.57
N ASP A 352 0.74 41.39 -13.07
CA ASP A 352 1.73 42.48 -13.24
C ASP A 352 2.69 42.13 -14.43
N PRO A 353 3.38 43.08 -15.12
CA PRO A 353 4.38 42.72 -16.11
C PRO A 353 5.51 41.93 -15.45
N ALA A 354 5.79 40.74 -15.99
CA ALA A 354 6.88 39.89 -15.54
C ALA A 354 8.20 40.68 -15.49
N GLU A 355 8.75 40.86 -14.28
CA GLU A 355 10.16 41.20 -14.14
C GLU A 355 10.99 40.13 -14.87
N PRO A 356 12.03 40.52 -15.63
CA PRO A 356 12.88 39.55 -16.30
C PRO A 356 13.45 38.59 -15.25
N ALA A 357 13.23 37.29 -15.48
CA ALA A 357 13.76 36.24 -14.63
C ALA A 357 15.25 36.49 -14.36
N PRO A 358 15.70 36.47 -13.10
CA PRO A 358 17.13 36.50 -12.83
C PRO A 358 17.75 35.33 -13.58
N GLN A 359 18.77 35.63 -14.39
CA GLN A 359 19.57 34.60 -15.05
C GLN A 359 19.97 33.58 -13.98
N PRO A 360 19.84 32.26 -14.23
CA PRO A 360 20.25 31.27 -13.28
C PRO A 360 21.73 31.49 -13.02
N ALA A 361 22.07 31.98 -11.82
CA ALA A 361 23.42 31.86 -11.32
C ALA A 361 23.77 30.38 -11.47
N SER A 362 24.88 30.09 -12.15
CA SER A 362 25.42 28.74 -12.26
C SER A 362 25.43 28.15 -10.86
N ARG A 363 24.53 27.20 -10.62
CA ARG A 363 24.61 26.37 -9.42
C ARG A 363 26.04 25.81 -9.46
N PRO A 364 26.84 25.92 -8.39
CA PRO A 364 28.02 25.06 -8.30
C PRO A 364 27.53 23.64 -8.59
N ASP A 365 28.27 22.91 -9.42
CA ASP A 365 27.99 21.49 -9.65
C ASP A 365 27.70 20.88 -8.28
N PRO A 366 26.57 20.16 -8.11
CA PRO A 366 26.31 19.52 -6.84
C PRO A 366 27.57 18.73 -6.48
N GLU A 367 28.17 19.06 -5.34
CA GLU A 367 29.24 18.24 -4.79
C GLU A 367 28.78 16.79 -4.90
N PRO A 368 29.59 15.87 -5.45
CA PRO A 368 29.15 14.52 -5.73
C PRO A 368 28.54 13.98 -4.43
N GLU A 369 27.22 13.74 -4.45
CA GLU A 369 26.51 13.19 -3.30
C GLU A 369 27.30 11.97 -2.87
N VAL A 370 27.87 12.01 -1.67
CA VAL A 370 28.57 10.87 -1.10
C VAL A 370 27.57 9.72 -1.13
N ARG A 371 27.79 8.74 -2.02
CA ARG A 371 26.88 7.61 -2.21
C ARG A 371 26.71 6.91 -0.87
N GLN A 372 25.57 7.09 -0.23
CA GLN A 372 25.24 6.43 1.03
C GLN A 372 24.36 5.23 0.74
N TRP A 373 25.00 4.06 0.63
CA TRP A 373 24.31 2.78 0.57
C TRP A 373 23.61 2.47 1.89
N ARG A 374 22.37 1.98 1.81
CA ARG A 374 21.56 1.53 2.94
C ARG A 374 21.34 0.03 2.83
N ALA A 375 21.16 -0.63 3.97
CA ALA A 375 20.81 -2.05 3.98
C ALA A 375 19.50 -2.26 3.20
N GLY A 376 19.53 -3.19 2.25
CA GLY A 376 18.41 -3.51 1.37
C GLY A 376 18.46 -2.85 -0.01
N ASP A 377 19.30 -1.84 -0.24
CA ASP A 377 19.43 -1.19 -1.55
C ASP A 377 19.85 -2.21 -2.63
N ASP A 378 19.21 -2.12 -3.79
CA ASP A 378 19.58 -2.91 -4.98
C ASP A 378 20.77 -2.27 -5.69
N VAL A 379 21.76 -3.10 -6.03
CA VAL A 379 23.01 -2.67 -6.64
C VAL A 379 23.43 -3.61 -7.76
N ALA A 380 24.16 -3.09 -8.73
CA ALA A 380 24.82 -3.86 -9.76
C ALA A 380 26.33 -3.66 -9.64
N HIS A 381 27.09 -4.75 -9.81
CA HIS A 381 28.54 -4.70 -9.93
C HIS A 381 28.97 -5.29 -11.28
N ALA A 382 29.88 -4.61 -11.98
CA ALA A 382 30.30 -5.01 -13.33
C ALA A 382 30.76 -6.49 -13.43
N GLU A 383 31.40 -7.01 -12.38
CA GLU A 383 31.89 -8.40 -12.34
C GLU A 383 30.91 -9.42 -11.73
N PHE A 384 30.04 -9.00 -10.81
CA PHE A 384 29.23 -9.92 -10.00
C PHE A 384 27.73 -9.84 -10.33
N GLY A 385 27.32 -8.91 -11.19
CA GLY A 385 25.93 -8.69 -11.58
C GLY A 385 25.10 -8.04 -10.48
N HIS A 386 23.80 -8.37 -10.44
CA HIS A 386 22.84 -7.82 -9.48
C HIS A 386 23.08 -8.37 -8.07
N GLY A 387 22.91 -7.49 -7.09
CA GLY A 387 22.93 -7.83 -5.69
C GLY A 387 22.18 -6.84 -4.84
N TRP A 388 22.29 -7.01 -3.53
CA TRP A 388 21.70 -6.11 -2.56
C TRP A 388 22.67 -5.83 -1.42
N VAL A 389 22.59 -4.62 -0.89
CA VAL A 389 23.44 -4.19 0.22
C VAL A 389 23.01 -4.89 1.50
N GLN A 390 23.86 -5.77 2.04
CA GLN A 390 23.64 -6.42 3.33
C GLN A 390 23.90 -5.45 4.49
N GLY A 391 24.86 -4.53 4.31
CA GLY A 391 25.17 -3.49 5.28
C GLY A 391 26.26 -2.56 4.78
N ALA A 392 26.25 -1.31 5.25
CA ALA A 392 27.21 -0.28 4.90
C ALA A 392 27.62 0.52 6.15
N GLY A 393 28.87 0.96 6.18
CA GLY A 393 29.43 1.75 7.28
C GLY A 393 30.95 1.80 7.25
N HIS A 394 31.55 2.78 7.93
CA HIS A 394 33.00 2.95 8.03
C HIS A 394 33.72 2.97 6.65
N GLY A 395 33.11 3.61 5.65
CA GLY A 395 33.66 3.70 4.29
C GLY A 395 33.61 2.39 3.49
N ARG A 396 32.90 1.37 3.97
CA ARG A 396 32.76 0.08 3.30
C ARG A 396 31.29 -0.29 3.09
N VAL A 397 31.05 -1.10 2.07
CA VAL A 397 29.74 -1.68 1.76
C VAL A 397 29.87 -3.18 1.52
N THR A 398 29.03 -3.98 2.17
CA THR A 398 28.95 -5.42 1.93
C THR A 398 27.70 -5.72 1.11
N VAL A 399 27.91 -6.34 -0.04
CA VAL A 399 26.88 -6.66 -1.02
C VAL A 399 26.76 -8.17 -1.16
N ARG A 400 25.53 -8.68 -1.23
CA ARG A 400 25.23 -10.06 -1.61
C ARG A 400 24.73 -10.11 -3.04
N PHE A 401 25.41 -10.86 -3.89
CA PHE A 401 25.07 -10.99 -5.31
C PHE A 401 24.16 -12.18 -5.53
N GLU A 402 22.86 -11.97 -5.32
CA GLU A 402 21.81 -12.98 -5.43
C GLU A 402 20.53 -12.37 -5.99
N THR A 403 19.77 -13.19 -6.71
CA THR A 403 18.45 -12.87 -7.26
C THR A 403 17.54 -14.08 -7.14
N ALA A 404 16.27 -13.93 -7.50
CA ALA A 404 15.35 -15.06 -7.57
C ALA A 404 15.82 -16.13 -8.58
N ALA A 405 16.49 -15.74 -9.67
CA ALA A 405 17.00 -16.66 -10.70
C ALA A 405 18.35 -17.29 -10.35
N THR A 406 19.26 -16.54 -9.70
CA THR A 406 20.62 -17.06 -9.40
C THR A 406 20.68 -17.89 -8.13
N GLY A 407 19.69 -17.80 -7.24
CA GLY A 407 19.70 -18.50 -5.97
C GLY A 407 20.65 -17.85 -4.96
N ARG A 408 21.12 -18.60 -3.96
CA ARG A 408 21.98 -18.05 -2.90
C ARG A 408 23.34 -17.64 -3.46
N GLY A 409 23.69 -16.37 -3.21
CA GLY A 409 24.88 -15.73 -3.76
C GLY A 409 26.04 -15.57 -2.80
N VAL A 410 27.16 -15.09 -3.35
CA VAL A 410 28.34 -14.71 -2.57
C VAL A 410 28.19 -13.32 -1.96
N ALA A 411 28.79 -13.12 -0.79
CA ALA A 411 28.96 -11.79 -0.19
C ALA A 411 30.35 -11.25 -0.51
N LYS A 412 30.44 -9.98 -0.89
CA LYS A 412 31.71 -9.25 -1.10
C LYS A 412 31.64 -7.89 -0.43
N THR A 413 32.78 -7.39 0.02
CA THR A 413 32.88 -6.09 0.69
C THR A 413 33.80 -5.17 -0.09
N PHE A 414 33.25 -4.03 -0.52
CA PHE A 414 33.91 -3.02 -1.34
C PHE A 414 34.15 -1.73 -0.55
N ALA A 415 34.92 -0.82 -1.14
CA ALA A 415 34.90 0.59 -0.73
C ALA A 415 33.51 1.18 -1.04
N ILE A 416 33.06 2.18 -0.26
CA ILE A 416 31.71 2.75 -0.42
C ILE A 416 31.54 3.48 -1.77
N ASP A 417 32.65 3.97 -2.33
CA ASP A 417 32.80 4.69 -3.58
C ASP A 417 33.36 3.82 -4.71
N ASP A 418 33.27 2.49 -4.59
CA ASP A 418 33.73 1.57 -5.63
C ASP A 418 33.12 1.94 -7.01
N PRO A 419 33.95 2.23 -8.03
CA PRO A 419 33.47 2.73 -9.31
C PRO A 419 32.71 1.67 -10.12
N LEU A 420 32.89 0.37 -9.79
CA LEU A 420 32.19 -0.73 -10.43
C LEU A 420 30.83 -1.01 -9.79
N LEU A 421 30.50 -0.36 -8.65
CA LEU A 421 29.24 -0.50 -7.94
C LEU A 421 28.27 0.65 -8.27
N SER A 422 27.10 0.31 -8.80
CA SER A 422 26.04 1.27 -9.13
C SER A 422 24.70 0.86 -8.55
N ALA A 423 23.76 1.81 -8.44
CA ALA A 423 22.38 1.48 -8.10
C ALA A 423 21.77 0.62 -9.22
N ALA A 424 20.90 -0.32 -8.86
CA ALA A 424 20.20 -1.19 -9.81
C ALA A 424 18.69 -1.07 -9.68
N ASP A 425 17.98 -1.45 -10.75
CA ASP A 425 16.52 -1.55 -10.72
C ASP A 425 16.12 -2.79 -9.88
N PRO A 426 15.28 -2.65 -8.85
CA PRO A 426 14.75 -3.81 -8.12
C PRO A 426 14.10 -4.89 -9.00
N ALA A 427 13.61 -4.53 -10.20
CA ALA A 427 13.07 -5.46 -11.18
C ALA A 427 14.08 -6.55 -11.58
N ASP A 428 15.37 -6.19 -11.70
CA ASP A 428 16.43 -7.11 -12.13
C ASP A 428 16.65 -8.25 -11.12
N SER A 429 16.16 -8.10 -9.88
CA SER A 429 16.21 -9.12 -8.84
C SER A 429 15.18 -10.26 -9.02
N LEU A 430 14.18 -10.10 -9.90
CA LEU A 430 13.11 -11.08 -10.14
C LEU A 430 13.50 -12.17 -11.15
N GLY A 431 14.41 -11.85 -12.08
CA GLY A 431 14.94 -12.80 -13.05
C GLY A 431 14.00 -13.19 -14.20
N TRP A 432 12.96 -12.40 -14.47
CA TRP A 432 12.03 -12.57 -15.59
C TRP A 432 11.35 -11.26 -15.99
#